data_AF-A0A1G2XU78-F1
#
_entry.id   AF-A0A1G2XU78-F1
#
_cell.length_a   1.000
_cell.length_b   1.000
_cell.length_c   1.000
_cell.angle_alpha   90.00
_cell.angle_beta   90.00
_cell.angle_gamma   90.00
#
_symmetry.space_group_name_H-M   'P 1'
#
loop_
_entity.id
_entity.type
_entity.pdbx_description
1 polymer ?
#
loop_
_entity_poly.entity_id
_entity_poly.type
_entity_poly.pdbx_seq_one_letter_code
_entity_poly.pdbx_strand_id
1 'polypeptide(L)'
;MGTDIYMEWKGKTKEDAEKQMTGFSIDAGDVGYLRASIGMRSENAFLRMLFSVDKYWDKQEKIPYDFKSNFEILKELGFRYLICAYTGSDFQTTEQEHLEKQMSQNKLVMQILQKSNIYSEIKMDAVEDFRFAVMWLESVFKFF
;
A
#
# COMPACT_ATOMS: atom_id res chain seq x y z
N MET A 1 2.68 -7.25 -15.75
CA MET A 1 3.21 -5.88 -15.65
C MET A 1 3.00 -5.42 -14.23
N GLY A 2 3.95 -4.67 -13.65
CA GLY A 2 3.79 -4.06 -12.33
C GLY A 2 2.99 -2.76 -12.40
N THR A 3 2.93 -2.05 -11.28
CA THR A 3 2.33 -0.72 -11.17
C THR A 3 3.42 0.30 -10.86
N ASP A 4 3.48 1.35 -11.68
CA ASP A 4 4.43 2.46 -11.57
C ASP A 4 3.64 3.76 -11.51
N ILE A 5 3.86 4.59 -10.49
CA ILE A 5 3.15 5.86 -10.30
C ILE A 5 4.15 7.00 -10.27
N TYR A 6 3.96 7.98 -11.14
CA TYR A 6 4.81 9.17 -11.25
C TYR A 6 4.01 10.40 -10.83
N MET A 7 4.44 11.05 -9.76
CA MET A 7 3.89 12.32 -9.32
C MET A 7 4.40 13.48 -10.19
N GLU A 8 3.49 14.38 -10.50
CA GLU A 8 3.79 15.68 -11.09
C GLU A 8 3.32 16.78 -10.14
N TRP A 9 4.17 17.77 -9.87
CA TRP A 9 3.83 18.88 -8.98
C TRP A 9 4.38 20.20 -9.51
N LYS A 10 3.79 21.30 -9.05
CA LYS A 10 4.22 22.65 -9.44
C LYS A 10 5.61 22.93 -8.85
N GLY A 11 6.54 23.34 -9.72
CA GLY A 11 7.92 23.65 -9.31
C GLY A 11 8.89 22.47 -9.37
N LYS A 12 8.46 21.30 -9.87
CA LYS A 12 9.34 20.16 -10.16
C LYS A 12 10.49 20.57 -11.06
N THR A 13 11.72 20.36 -10.60
CA THR A 13 12.93 20.68 -11.35
C THR A 13 13.32 19.54 -12.30
N LYS A 14 14.26 19.80 -13.23
CA LYS A 14 14.82 18.73 -14.07
C LYS A 14 15.53 17.66 -13.25
N GLU A 15 16.22 18.08 -12.18
CA GLU A 15 16.90 17.16 -11.26
C GLU A 15 15.89 16.25 -10.54
N ASP A 16 14.74 16.78 -10.11
CA ASP A 16 13.67 15.98 -9.51
C ASP A 16 13.10 14.95 -10.50
N ALA A 17 12.91 15.36 -11.76
CA ALA A 17 12.46 14.47 -12.81
C ALA A 17 13.48 13.35 -13.11
N GLU A 18 14.78 13.67 -13.13
CA GLU A 18 15.84 12.68 -13.28
C GLU A 18 15.91 11.73 -12.09
N LYS A 19 15.79 12.22 -10.85
CA LYS A 19 15.74 11.38 -9.65
C LYS A 19 14.53 10.45 -9.64
N GLN A 20 13.37 10.93 -10.09
CA GLN A 20 12.18 10.11 -10.22
C GLN A 20 12.36 8.95 -11.23
N MET A 21 13.19 9.15 -12.27
CA MET A 21 13.47 8.15 -13.31
C MET A 21 14.65 7.23 -12.99
N THR A 22 15.61 7.67 -12.18
CA THR A 22 16.91 6.97 -12.02
C THR A 22 17.31 6.72 -10.57
N GLY A 23 16.70 7.43 -9.62
CA GLY A 23 17.03 7.41 -8.19
C GLY A 23 16.06 6.59 -7.33
N PHE A 24 15.27 5.71 -7.92
CA PHE A 24 14.27 4.94 -7.18
C PHE A 24 14.86 3.68 -6.54
N SER A 25 14.43 3.36 -5.30
CA SER A 25 14.59 2.03 -4.75
C SER A 25 13.72 1.05 -5.54
N ILE A 26 14.27 -0.11 -5.92
CA ILE A 26 13.56 -1.19 -6.63
C ILE A 26 12.34 -1.67 -5.83
N ASP A 27 12.39 -1.52 -4.50
CA ASP A 27 11.43 -2.14 -3.61
C ASP A 27 10.13 -1.34 -3.49
N ALA A 28 10.17 0.00 -3.48
CA ALA A 28 8.95 0.80 -3.23
C ALA A 28 8.86 2.15 -3.97
N GLY A 29 9.95 2.61 -4.61
CA GLY A 29 10.04 3.95 -5.19
C GLY A 29 10.58 5.03 -4.22
N ASP A 30 10.94 6.21 -4.75
CA ASP A 30 11.42 7.39 -4.02
C ASP A 30 11.21 8.67 -4.88
N VAL A 31 11.23 9.87 -4.28
CA VAL A 31 11.15 11.18 -4.94
C VAL A 31 9.92 11.31 -5.87
N GLY A 32 8.73 11.14 -5.29
CA GLY A 32 7.47 11.24 -6.04
C GLY A 32 7.26 10.11 -7.03
N TYR A 33 7.92 8.96 -6.87
CA TYR A 33 7.65 7.73 -7.60
C TYR A 33 7.30 6.59 -6.65
N LEU A 34 6.29 5.80 -7.01
CA LEU A 34 5.94 4.56 -6.32
C LEU A 34 5.97 3.39 -7.29
N ARG A 35 6.40 2.23 -6.78
CA ARG A 35 6.46 0.98 -7.54
C ARG A 35 5.85 -0.18 -6.78
N ALA A 36 5.14 -1.03 -7.51
CA ALA A 36 4.85 -2.40 -7.14
C ALA A 36 5.20 -3.31 -8.32
N SER A 37 6.24 -4.15 -8.18
CA SER A 37 6.67 -5.06 -9.24
C SER A 37 5.63 -6.16 -9.50
N ILE A 38 5.76 -6.92 -10.60
CA ILE A 38 4.78 -7.97 -10.98
C ILE A 38 4.61 -9.07 -9.90
N GLY A 39 5.63 -9.31 -9.07
CA GLY A 39 5.57 -10.28 -7.98
C GLY A 39 4.87 -9.75 -6.72
N MET A 40 4.74 -8.43 -6.60
CA MET A 40 4.22 -7.73 -5.41
C MET A 40 2.70 -7.62 -5.48
N ARG A 41 2.01 -8.77 -5.36
CA ARG A 41 0.56 -8.85 -5.64
C ARG A 41 -0.28 -7.98 -4.70
N SER A 42 0.07 -7.94 -3.42
CA SER A 42 -0.64 -7.19 -2.40
C SER A 42 -0.45 -5.69 -2.57
N GLU A 43 0.76 -5.27 -2.92
CA GLU A 43 1.17 -3.90 -3.17
C GLU A 43 0.54 -3.36 -4.45
N ASN A 44 0.45 -4.18 -5.51
CA ASN A 44 -0.29 -3.82 -6.72
C ASN A 44 -1.78 -3.60 -6.41
N ALA A 45 -2.38 -4.47 -5.62
CA ALA A 45 -3.77 -4.34 -5.23
C ALA A 45 -3.98 -3.09 -4.34
N PHE A 46 -3.09 -2.87 -3.38
CA PHE A 46 -3.06 -1.67 -2.55
C PHE A 46 -3.02 -0.40 -3.40
N LEU A 47 -2.06 -0.28 -4.33
CA LEU A 47 -1.94 0.92 -5.16
C LEU A 47 -3.17 1.13 -6.05
N ARG A 48 -3.75 0.06 -6.59
CA ARG A 48 -5.00 0.16 -7.37
C ARG A 48 -6.18 0.63 -6.53
N MET A 49 -6.25 0.21 -5.27
CA MET A 49 -7.28 0.66 -4.32
C MET A 49 -7.03 2.08 -3.82
N LEU A 50 -5.78 2.48 -3.61
CA LEU A 50 -5.44 3.82 -3.14
C LEU A 50 -5.68 4.86 -4.23
N PHE A 51 -5.24 4.56 -5.45
CA PHE A 51 -5.46 5.39 -6.64
C PHE A 51 -6.70 4.90 -7.40
N SER A 52 -7.77 4.60 -6.65
CA SER A 52 -9.04 4.10 -7.15
C SER A 52 -9.87 5.22 -7.77
N VAL A 53 -9.49 5.57 -8.99
CA VAL A 53 -10.40 6.23 -9.91
C VAL A 53 -10.49 5.31 -11.10
N ASP A 54 -11.70 4.90 -11.50
CA ASP A 54 -12.00 4.16 -12.75
C ASP A 54 -11.47 4.87 -14.02
N LYS A 55 -10.82 6.02 -13.86
CA LYS A 55 -10.25 6.87 -14.89
C LYS A 55 -8.73 6.99 -14.79
N TYR A 56 -8.08 6.58 -13.69
CA TYR A 56 -6.62 6.78 -13.52
C TYR A 56 -5.80 5.80 -14.33
N TRP A 57 -6.26 4.54 -14.40
CA TRP A 57 -5.54 3.47 -15.09
C TRP A 57 -5.87 3.40 -16.58
N ASP A 58 -7.05 3.90 -16.98
CA ASP A 58 -7.53 3.85 -18.37
C ASP A 58 -7.19 5.10 -19.18
N LYS A 59 -6.78 6.19 -18.52
CA LYS A 59 -6.40 7.44 -19.19
C LYS A 59 -4.89 7.58 -19.27
N GLN A 60 -4.40 8.01 -20.43
CA GLN A 60 -2.99 8.35 -20.65
C GLN A 60 -2.65 9.79 -20.20
N GLU A 61 -3.59 10.49 -19.57
CA GLU A 61 -3.43 11.90 -19.19
C GLU A 61 -3.01 12.05 -17.73
N LYS A 62 -2.33 13.16 -17.41
CA LYS A 62 -2.02 13.52 -16.02
C LYS A 62 -3.31 13.88 -15.29
N ILE A 63 -3.64 13.16 -14.22
CA ILE A 63 -4.87 13.40 -13.46
C ILE A 63 -4.52 14.04 -12.11
N PRO A 64 -5.20 15.13 -11.71
CA PRO A 64 -5.07 15.67 -10.37
C PRO A 64 -5.48 14.64 -9.31
N TYR A 65 -4.68 14.50 -8.26
CA TYR A 65 -4.96 13.62 -7.13
C TYR A 65 -5.05 14.45 -5.84
N ASP A 66 -6.13 14.26 -5.07
CA ASP A 66 -6.34 14.96 -3.81
C ASP A 66 -5.78 14.15 -2.64
N PHE A 67 -4.49 14.34 -2.37
CA PHE A 67 -3.77 13.68 -1.28
C PHE A 67 -4.43 13.89 0.09
N LYS A 68 -4.98 15.08 0.34
CA LYS A 68 -5.56 15.42 1.64
C LYS A 68 -6.83 14.62 1.91
N SER A 69 -7.72 14.55 0.92
CA SER A 69 -8.97 13.79 1.04
C SER A 69 -8.74 12.27 1.09
N ASN A 70 -7.68 11.77 0.45
CA ASN A 70 -7.37 10.34 0.39
C ASN A 70 -6.39 9.85 1.47
N PHE A 71 -5.92 10.73 2.37
CA PHE A 71 -5.00 10.34 3.44
C PHE A 71 -5.63 9.36 4.45
N GLU A 72 -6.93 9.50 4.72
CA GLU A 72 -7.64 8.54 5.58
C GLU A 72 -7.74 7.16 4.92
N ILE A 73 -7.95 7.11 3.61
CA ILE A 73 -7.95 5.87 2.82
C ILE A 73 -6.57 5.22 2.85
N LEU A 74 -5.50 6.00 2.70
CA LEU A 74 -4.13 5.51 2.84
C LEU A 74 -3.91 4.82 4.19
N LYS A 75 -4.34 5.43 5.29
CA LYS A 75 -4.19 4.84 6.63
C LYS A 75 -4.97 3.54 6.76
N GLU A 76 -6.24 3.52 6.34
CA GLU A 76 -7.08 2.32 6.41
C GLU A 76 -6.48 1.16 5.61
N LEU A 77 -6.12 1.42 4.35
CA LEU A 77 -5.46 0.43 3.49
C LEU A 77 -4.11 0.01 4.08
N GLY A 78 -3.36 0.93 4.66
CA GLY A 78 -2.06 0.68 5.31
C GLY A 78 -2.18 -0.30 6.46
N PHE A 79 -3.13 -0.07 7.37
CA PHE A 79 -3.42 -1.00 8.46
C PHE A 79 -3.85 -2.37 7.95
N ARG A 80 -4.76 -2.41 6.97
CA ARG A 80 -5.20 -3.66 6.35
C ARG A 80 -4.03 -4.43 5.73
N TYR A 81 -3.15 -3.73 5.03
CA TYR A 81 -1.98 -4.31 4.36
C TYR A 81 -1.03 -4.95 5.36
N LEU A 82 -0.72 -4.27 6.46
CA LEU A 82 0.11 -4.81 7.52
C LEU A 82 -0.52 -6.02 8.22
N ILE A 83 -1.84 -6.01 8.44
CA ILE A 83 -2.55 -7.17 9.00
C ILE A 83 -2.46 -8.36 8.04
N CYS A 84 -2.64 -8.15 6.74
CA CYS A 84 -2.49 -9.19 5.73
C CYS A 84 -1.07 -9.78 5.73
N ALA A 85 -0.05 -8.93 5.70
CA ALA A 85 1.36 -9.35 5.78
C ALA A 85 1.67 -10.11 7.07
N TYR A 86 1.15 -9.64 8.22
CA TYR A 86 1.34 -10.29 9.51
C TYR A 86 0.67 -11.67 9.61
N THR A 87 -0.50 -11.82 8.98
CA THR A 87 -1.32 -13.05 9.06
C THR A 87 -1.08 -14.02 7.91
N GLY A 88 -0.27 -13.66 6.91
CA GLY A 88 -0.12 -14.43 5.68
C GLY A 88 -1.38 -14.49 4.83
N SER A 89 -2.31 -13.54 5.00
CA SER A 89 -3.57 -13.53 4.25
C SER A 89 -3.49 -12.67 2.99
N ASP A 90 -4.28 -13.04 1.97
CA ASP A 90 -4.30 -12.32 0.69
C ASP A 90 -5.03 -10.97 0.82
N PHE A 91 -4.35 -9.90 0.38
CA PHE A 91 -4.88 -8.54 0.38
C PHE A 91 -5.98 -8.34 -0.68
N GLN A 92 -6.01 -9.14 -1.76
CA GLN A 92 -6.87 -8.97 -2.95
C GLN A 92 -8.38 -9.19 -2.73
N THR A 93 -8.86 -9.45 -1.51
CA THR A 93 -10.28 -9.73 -1.26
C THR A 93 -11.17 -8.52 -1.57
N THR A 94 -12.15 -8.74 -2.46
CA THR A 94 -13.06 -7.74 -3.02
C THR A 94 -13.95 -7.09 -1.96
N GLU A 95 -14.42 -5.86 -2.23
CA GLU A 95 -15.22 -4.99 -1.35
C GLU A 95 -16.41 -5.70 -0.66
N GLN A 96 -17.02 -6.66 -1.35
CA GLN A 96 -18.23 -7.37 -0.92
C GLN A 96 -17.94 -8.54 0.04
N GLU A 97 -16.82 -9.24 -0.14
CA GLU A 97 -16.30 -10.18 0.86
C GLU A 97 -15.71 -9.44 2.07
N HIS A 98 -15.31 -8.18 1.88
CA HIS A 98 -14.68 -7.34 2.90
C HIS A 98 -15.67 -6.84 3.97
N LEU A 99 -16.93 -6.55 3.63
CA LEU A 99 -17.94 -6.16 4.63
C LEU A 99 -18.27 -7.32 5.58
N GLU A 100 -18.42 -8.53 5.05
CA GLU A 100 -18.68 -9.74 5.85
C GLU A 100 -17.42 -10.17 6.64
N LYS A 101 -16.23 -10.03 6.06
CA LYS A 101 -14.96 -10.26 6.78
C LYS A 101 -14.67 -9.19 7.82
N GLN A 102 -14.95 -7.89 7.61
CA GLN A 102 -14.70 -6.82 8.58
C GLN A 102 -15.50 -7.03 9.87
N MET A 103 -16.74 -7.53 9.78
CA MET A 103 -17.51 -7.90 10.98
C MET A 103 -16.87 -9.08 11.74
N SER A 104 -16.23 -10.01 11.03
CA SER A 104 -15.49 -11.12 11.66
C SER A 104 -14.05 -10.75 12.09
N GLN A 105 -13.42 -9.81 11.41
CA GLN A 105 -12.04 -9.37 11.60
C GLN A 105 -11.93 -8.28 12.66
N ASN A 106 -12.95 -7.45 12.89
CA ASN A 106 -12.98 -6.60 14.10
C ASN A 106 -12.94 -7.44 15.38
N LYS A 107 -13.54 -8.63 15.35
CA LYS A 107 -13.41 -9.61 16.42
C LYS A 107 -11.99 -10.19 16.50
N LEU A 108 -11.35 -10.46 15.36
CA LEU A 108 -9.96 -10.95 15.29
C LEU A 108 -8.93 -9.89 15.72
N VAL A 109 -9.09 -8.64 15.31
CA VAL A 109 -8.26 -7.48 15.69
C VAL A 109 -8.42 -7.19 17.16
N MET A 110 -9.65 -7.20 17.70
CA MET A 110 -9.88 -7.10 19.14
C MET A 110 -9.30 -8.31 19.88
N GLN A 111 -9.35 -9.51 19.30
CA GLN A 111 -8.68 -10.70 19.86
C GLN A 111 -7.15 -10.61 19.78
N ILE A 112 -6.57 -10.01 18.75
CA ILE A 112 -5.12 -9.78 18.61
C ILE A 112 -4.68 -8.70 19.60
N LEU A 113 -5.44 -7.62 19.77
CA LEU A 113 -5.19 -6.58 20.78
C LEU A 113 -5.40 -7.08 22.21
N GLN A 114 -6.31 -8.05 22.42
CA GLN A 114 -6.47 -8.74 23.71
C GLN A 114 -5.37 -9.80 23.93
N LYS A 115 -4.93 -10.50 22.87
CA LYS A 115 -3.85 -11.48 22.89
C LYS A 115 -2.46 -10.84 22.81
N SER A 116 -2.31 -9.56 22.52
CA SER A 116 -1.00 -8.89 22.63
C SER A 116 -0.56 -8.72 24.09
N ASN A 117 -1.43 -9.04 25.06
CA ASN A 117 -1.08 -9.29 26.47
C ASN A 117 -0.75 -10.75 26.79
N ILE A 118 -0.89 -11.68 25.85
CA ILE A 118 -0.63 -13.12 26.00
C ILE A 118 0.03 -13.63 24.71
N TYR A 119 1.36 -13.70 24.70
CA TYR A 119 2.19 -14.35 23.68
C TYR A 119 1.48 -15.55 23.02
N SER A 120 0.88 -15.33 21.86
CA SER A 120 0.39 -16.41 21.00
C SER A 120 1.27 -16.45 19.77
N GLU A 121 1.97 -17.57 19.59
CA GLU A 121 2.77 -17.91 18.42
C GLU A 121 1.90 -17.87 17.15
N ILE A 122 1.76 -16.69 16.57
CA ILE A 122 1.26 -16.52 15.21
C ILE A 122 2.45 -16.81 14.31
N LYS A 123 2.35 -17.87 13.51
CA LYS A 123 3.36 -18.22 12.51
C LYS A 123 3.35 -17.12 11.45
N MET A 124 4.34 -16.23 11.53
CA MET A 124 4.80 -15.50 10.36
C MET A 124 5.47 -16.51 9.43
N ASP A 125 5.06 -16.59 8.17
CA ASP A 125 5.73 -17.46 7.19
C ASP A 125 7.20 -17.04 6.99
N ALA A 126 7.51 -15.75 7.13
CA ALA A 126 8.87 -15.24 7.36
C ALA A 126 8.83 -13.87 8.06
N VAL A 127 9.71 -13.64 9.04
CA VAL A 127 9.90 -12.32 9.70
C VAL A 127 10.28 -11.23 8.68
N GLU A 128 10.91 -11.63 7.58
CA GLU A 128 11.35 -10.75 6.51
C GLU A 128 10.18 -10.12 5.72
N ASP A 129 9.07 -10.83 5.55
CA ASP A 129 7.92 -10.37 4.75
C ASP A 129 7.20 -9.19 5.42
N PHE A 130 7.04 -9.22 6.75
CA PHE A 130 6.43 -8.10 7.47
C PHE A 130 7.33 -6.88 7.52
N ARG A 131 8.65 -7.08 7.69
CA ARG A 131 9.61 -5.97 7.63
C ARG A 131 9.57 -5.30 6.27
N PHE A 132 9.55 -6.10 5.20
CA PHE A 132 9.40 -5.59 3.83
C PHE A 132 8.08 -4.83 3.67
N ALA A 133 6.97 -5.37 4.17
CA ALA A 133 5.68 -4.70 4.14
C ALA A 133 5.69 -3.33 4.86
N VAL A 134 6.32 -3.24 6.03
CA VAL A 134 6.47 -1.96 6.76
C VAL A 134 7.32 -0.97 5.95
N MET A 135 8.46 -1.40 5.42
CA MET A 135 9.34 -0.54 4.63
C MET A 135 8.66 -0.04 3.34
N TRP A 136 7.93 -0.92 2.65
CA TRP A 136 7.17 -0.55 1.47
C TRP A 136 6.07 0.47 1.79
N LEU A 137 5.30 0.22 2.85
CA LEU A 137 4.24 1.13 3.28
C LEU A 137 4.80 2.49 3.73
N GLU A 138 5.96 2.53 4.40
CA GLU A 138 6.65 3.77 4.75
C GLU A 138 6.94 4.63 3.50
N SER A 139 7.38 4.02 2.41
CA SER A 139 7.59 4.74 1.14
C SER A 139 6.29 5.31 0.57
N VAL A 140 5.16 4.58 0.69
CA VAL A 140 3.85 5.11 0.30
C VAL A 140 3.48 6.33 1.16
N PHE A 141 3.72 6.28 2.47
CA PHE A 141 3.48 7.43 3.35
C PHE A 141 4.39 8.62 3.03
N LYS A 142 5.65 8.40 2.65
CA LYS A 142 6.55 9.47 2.22
C LYS A 142 6.14 10.10 0.89
N PHE A 143 5.44 9.35 0.05
CA PHE A 143 4.90 9.85 -1.20
C PHE A 143 3.68 10.77 -1.02
N PHE A 144 2.90 10.58 0.06
CA PHE A 144 1.72 11.39 0.40
C PHE A 144 2.06 12.69 1.15
#